data_AF-A0A2C1CLB9-F1
#
_entry.id   AF-A0A2C1CLB9-F1
#
_cell.length_a   1.000
_cell.length_b   1.000
_cell.length_c   1.000
_cell.angle_alpha   90.00
_cell.angle_beta   90.00
_cell.angle_gamma   90.00
#
_symmetry.space_group_name_H-M   'P 1'
#
loop_
_entity.id
_entity.type
_entity.pdbx_description
1 polymer ?
#
loop_
_entity_poly.entity_id
_entity_poly.type
_entity_poly.pdbx_seq_one_letter_code
_entity_poly.pdbx_strand_id
1 'polypeptide(L)'
;MDGKCHKEEISPKVGDVMDRYGSVYGTYTSPFNGTKGYSFSERALPYIENPNVYHKYEVIRDFRELKQVIETWPDKGLVDEFFMDAKAYGYDMDNFTSFAGEIAPAFDAVGGGIQWKLPMSIEYLEEFGFIK
;
A
#
# COMPACT_ATOMS: atom_id res chain seq x y z
N MET A 1 -15.91 13.29 18.93
CA MET A 1 -15.07 12.43 18.07
C MET A 1 -14.05 11.80 18.98
N ASP A 2 -14.11 10.48 19.18
CA ASP A 2 -13.35 9.77 20.23
C ASP A 2 -11.90 9.47 19.84
N GLY A 3 -11.37 10.10 18.77
CA GLY A 3 -9.98 9.98 18.32
C GLY A 3 -9.55 8.58 17.87
N LYS A 4 -10.48 7.60 17.81
CA LYS A 4 -10.17 6.21 17.51
C LYS A 4 -10.16 5.98 16.00
N CYS A 5 -9.00 5.61 15.47
CA CYS A 5 -8.86 5.17 14.09
C CYS A 5 -9.59 3.84 13.91
N HIS A 6 -10.62 3.82 13.06
CA HIS A 6 -11.28 2.60 12.62
C HIS A 6 -10.45 2.00 11.48
N LYS A 7 -9.60 1.04 11.81
CA LYS A 7 -8.85 0.26 10.83
C LYS A 7 -9.12 -1.23 11.02
N GLU A 8 -9.30 -1.93 9.92
CA GLU A 8 -9.54 -3.36 9.86
C GLU A 8 -8.35 -4.03 9.21
N GLU A 9 -7.94 -5.17 9.76
CA GLU A 9 -6.93 -6.00 9.11
C GLU A 9 -7.51 -6.58 7.82
N ILE A 10 -6.72 -6.52 6.74
CA ILE A 10 -7.08 -7.07 5.44
C ILE A 10 -5.94 -7.93 4.89
N SER A 11 -6.30 -8.80 3.96
CA SER A 11 -5.35 -9.56 3.15
C SER A 11 -5.70 -9.36 1.69
N PRO A 12 -4.99 -8.45 0.98
CA PRO A 12 -5.16 -8.25 -0.46
C PRO A 12 -5.09 -9.59 -1.20
N LYS A 13 -6.02 -9.79 -2.13
CA LYS A 13 -6.17 -11.02 -2.91
C LYS A 13 -5.58 -10.87 -4.29
N VAL A 14 -5.07 -11.97 -4.84
CA VAL A 14 -4.62 -12.01 -6.24
C VAL A 14 -5.78 -11.59 -7.15
N GLY A 15 -5.51 -10.64 -8.05
CA GLY A 15 -6.49 -9.98 -8.90
C GLY A 15 -7.11 -8.71 -8.30
N ASP A 16 -6.88 -8.40 -7.02
CA ASP A 16 -7.24 -7.11 -6.47
C ASP A 16 -6.46 -6.01 -7.19
N VAL A 17 -7.14 -4.91 -7.49
CA VAL A 17 -6.54 -3.76 -8.15
C VAL A 17 -6.53 -2.61 -7.17
N MET A 18 -5.41 -1.90 -7.11
CA MET A 18 -5.22 -0.73 -6.27
C MET A 18 -4.59 0.41 -7.06
N ASP A 19 -4.83 1.63 -6.64
CA ASP A 19 -4.23 2.82 -7.25
C ASP A 19 -3.74 3.80 -6.18
N ARG A 20 -2.92 4.76 -6.59
CA ARG A 20 -2.38 5.79 -5.70
C ARG A 20 -1.85 6.99 -6.45
N TYR A 21 -1.65 8.07 -5.71
CA TYR A 21 -0.81 9.19 -6.09
C TYR A 21 0.47 9.20 -5.24
N GLY A 22 1.63 9.48 -5.85
CA GLY A 22 2.92 9.66 -5.17
C GLY A 22 3.90 8.51 -5.34
N SER A 23 5.10 8.69 -4.79
CA SER A 23 6.28 7.82 -4.99
C SER A 23 6.11 6.38 -4.49
N VAL A 24 6.75 5.42 -5.17
CA VAL A 24 6.81 3.99 -4.84
C VAL A 24 7.34 3.68 -3.44
N TYR A 25 8.03 4.61 -2.78
CA TYR A 25 8.50 4.43 -1.39
C TYR A 25 7.36 4.45 -0.35
N GLY A 26 6.16 4.92 -0.72
CA GLY A 26 5.00 4.96 0.18
C GLY A 26 4.28 3.60 0.31
N THR A 27 3.50 3.44 1.37
CA THR A 27 2.75 2.19 1.68
C THR A 27 1.24 2.31 1.57
N TYR A 28 0.71 3.50 1.24
CA TYR A 28 -0.72 3.75 1.16
C TYR A 28 -1.21 3.70 -0.29
N THR A 29 -2.30 2.96 -0.51
CA THR A 29 -3.05 2.89 -1.77
C THR A 29 -4.54 2.99 -1.49
N SER A 30 -5.36 2.97 -2.55
CA SER A 30 -6.80 2.77 -2.43
C SER A 30 -7.24 1.62 -3.33
N PRO A 31 -8.27 0.84 -2.95
CA PRO A 31 -8.82 -0.18 -3.82
C PRO A 31 -9.49 0.45 -5.05
N PHE A 32 -9.37 -0.22 -6.19
CA PHE A 32 -9.90 0.20 -7.47
C PHE A 32 -10.87 -0.88 -8.00
N ASN A 33 -12.16 -0.58 -8.12
CA ASN A 33 -13.18 -1.59 -8.46
C ASN A 33 -13.34 -1.86 -9.97
N GLY A 34 -12.24 -1.86 -10.73
CA GLY A 34 -12.19 -2.12 -12.18
C GLY A 34 -12.79 -1.02 -13.07
N THR A 35 -13.82 -0.31 -12.60
CA THR A 35 -14.50 0.75 -13.36
C THR A 35 -14.34 2.14 -12.74
N LYS A 36 -14.06 2.24 -11.44
CA LYS A 36 -13.89 3.52 -10.75
C LYS A 36 -12.93 3.42 -9.54
N GLY A 37 -11.96 4.33 -9.48
CA GLY A 37 -11.17 4.60 -8.29
C GLY A 37 -11.76 5.75 -7.48
N TYR A 38 -11.28 5.95 -6.25
CA TYR A 38 -11.62 7.15 -5.48
C TYR A 38 -11.04 8.40 -6.16
N SER A 39 -11.82 9.47 -6.19
CA SER A 39 -11.39 10.79 -6.66
C SER A 39 -10.29 11.36 -5.77
N PHE A 40 -9.58 12.37 -6.27
CA PHE A 40 -8.55 13.05 -5.48
C PHE A 40 -9.11 13.66 -4.18
N SER A 41 -10.33 14.20 -4.22
CA SER A 41 -11.00 14.75 -3.04
C SER A 41 -11.39 13.68 -2.01
N GLU A 42 -11.82 12.49 -2.47
CA GLU A 42 -12.12 11.36 -1.58
C GLU A 42 -10.88 10.81 -0.87
N ARG A 43 -9.68 11.07 -1.41
CA ARG A 43 -8.40 10.65 -0.83
C ARG A 43 -7.81 11.63 0.18
N ALA A 44 -8.37 12.84 0.27
CA ALA A 44 -7.90 13.89 1.18
C ALA A 44 -6.37 14.03 1.24
N LEU A 45 -5.75 14.18 0.08
CA LEU A 45 -4.30 14.36 -0.04
C LEU A 45 -3.93 15.85 0.08
N PRO A 46 -2.78 16.19 0.70
CA PRO A 46 -2.36 17.59 0.90
C PRO A 46 -1.84 18.28 -0.36
N TYR A 47 -1.67 17.52 -1.44
CA TYR A 47 -1.00 17.99 -2.67
C TYR A 47 -2.01 18.49 -3.70
N ILE A 48 -1.52 19.21 -4.71
CA ILE A 48 -2.31 19.48 -5.91
C ILE A 48 -2.37 18.20 -6.74
N GLU A 49 -3.55 17.90 -7.30
CA GLU A 49 -3.72 16.73 -8.17
C GLU A 49 -2.72 16.77 -9.33
N ASN A 50 -1.93 15.71 -9.45
CA ASN A 50 -0.91 15.59 -10.47
C ASN A 50 -1.00 14.18 -11.10
N PRO A 51 -1.55 14.06 -12.32
CA PRO A 51 -1.66 12.78 -13.01
C PRO A 51 -0.31 12.10 -13.29
N ASN A 52 0.80 12.85 -13.31
CA ASN A 52 2.14 12.28 -13.59
C ASN A 52 2.69 11.42 -12.44
N VAL A 53 2.07 11.46 -11.26
CA VAL A 53 2.42 10.62 -10.11
C VAL A 53 1.28 9.65 -9.77
N TYR A 54 0.36 9.44 -10.70
CA TYR A 54 -0.70 8.44 -10.57
C TYR A 54 -0.19 7.07 -11.01
N HIS A 55 -0.42 6.06 -10.18
CA HIS A 55 -0.03 4.69 -10.43
C HIS A 55 -1.20 3.75 -10.11
N LYS A 56 -1.25 2.63 -10.83
CA LYS A 56 -2.26 1.59 -10.67
C LYS A 56 -1.57 0.23 -10.75
N TYR A 57 -1.93 -0.65 -9.81
CA TYR A 57 -1.29 -1.94 -9.61
C TYR A 57 -2.32 -3.06 -9.52
N GLU A 58 -1.92 -4.25 -9.95
CA GLU A 58 -2.66 -5.50 -9.74
C GLU A 58 -1.88 -6.41 -8.78
N VAL A 59 -2.54 -6.98 -7.77
CA VAL A 59 -1.95 -8.01 -6.93
C VAL A 59 -1.82 -9.30 -7.73
N ILE A 60 -0.59 -9.79 -7.88
CA ILE A 60 -0.27 -10.98 -8.69
C ILE A 60 0.26 -12.16 -7.88
N ARG A 61 0.54 -11.96 -6.58
CA ARG A 61 0.94 -13.02 -5.66
C ARG A 61 0.27 -12.83 -4.29
N ASP A 62 0.03 -13.94 -3.59
CA ASP A 62 -0.64 -13.94 -2.30
C ASP A 62 0.27 -13.37 -1.20
N PHE A 63 -0.19 -12.33 -0.51
CA PHE A 63 0.60 -11.65 0.54
C PHE A 63 0.94 -12.57 1.73
N ARG A 64 0.26 -13.70 1.90
CA ARG A 64 0.62 -14.71 2.91
C ARG A 64 1.98 -15.36 2.63
N GLU A 65 2.49 -15.23 1.40
CA GLU A 65 3.78 -15.76 0.97
C GLU A 65 4.93 -14.77 1.17
N LEU A 66 4.66 -13.51 1.57
CA LEU A 66 5.66 -12.43 1.69
C LEU A 66 6.94 -12.89 2.40
N LYS A 67 6.80 -13.40 3.63
CA LYS A 67 7.93 -13.84 4.45
C LYS A 67 8.78 -14.89 3.73
N GLN A 68 8.14 -15.95 3.25
CA GLN A 68 8.83 -17.05 2.59
C GLN A 68 9.53 -16.59 1.30
N VAL A 69 8.86 -15.78 0.48
CA VAL A 69 9.40 -15.29 -0.79
C VAL A 69 10.62 -14.41 -0.55
N ILE A 70 10.55 -13.48 0.41
CA ILE A 70 11.67 -12.59 0.75
C ILE A 70 12.86 -13.41 1.26
N GLU A 71 12.66 -14.30 2.24
CA GLU A 71 13.75 -15.09 2.84
C GLU A 71 14.44 -15.99 1.80
N THR A 72 13.69 -16.50 0.84
CA THR A 72 14.19 -17.40 -0.21
C THR A 72 14.57 -16.67 -1.51
N TRP A 73 14.44 -15.35 -1.57
CA TRP A 73 14.68 -14.60 -2.80
C TRP A 73 16.12 -14.80 -3.31
N PRO A 74 16.33 -14.99 -4.63
CA PRO A 74 17.65 -15.28 -5.18
C PRO A 74 18.64 -14.12 -5.04
N ASP A 75 18.15 -12.89 -5.19
CA ASP A 75 18.98 -11.69 -5.05
C ASP A 75 19.17 -11.36 -3.57
N LYS A 76 20.31 -11.77 -3.01
CA LYS A 76 20.64 -11.51 -1.60
C LYS A 76 20.98 -10.04 -1.33
N GLY A 77 21.41 -9.29 -2.35
CA GLY A 77 21.64 -7.85 -2.19
C GLY A 77 20.34 -7.12 -1.90
N LEU A 78 19.28 -7.41 -2.69
CA LEU A 78 17.95 -6.87 -2.46
C LEU A 78 17.38 -7.28 -1.10
N VAL A 79 17.56 -8.54 -0.71
CA VAL A 79 17.09 -9.03 0.59
C VAL A 79 17.77 -8.31 1.75
N ASP A 80 19.09 -8.12 1.68
CA ASP A 80 19.85 -7.40 2.71
C ASP A 80 19.42 -5.93 2.79
N GLU A 81 19.23 -5.28 1.65
CA GLU A 81 18.70 -3.91 1.55
C GLU A 81 17.31 -3.80 2.20
N PHE A 82 16.39 -4.70 1.82
CA PHE A 82 15.07 -4.75 2.41
C PHE A 82 15.10 -4.92 3.93
N PHE A 83 15.95 -5.79 4.48
CA PHE A 83 16.06 -5.97 5.93
C PHE A 83 16.65 -4.74 6.63
N MET A 84 17.57 -4.01 5.98
CA MET A 84 18.09 -2.75 6.50
C MET A 84 16.99 -1.68 6.58
N ASP A 85 16.20 -1.55 5.51
CA ASP A 85 15.12 -0.59 5.42
C ASP A 85 13.95 -0.95 6.33
N ALA A 86 13.57 -2.22 6.39
CA ALA A 86 12.56 -2.72 7.32
C ALA A 86 12.91 -2.36 8.77
N LYS A 87 14.18 -2.46 9.15
CA LYS A 87 14.65 -2.05 10.48
C LYS A 87 14.59 -0.53 10.66
N ALA A 88 14.95 0.24 9.64
CA ALA A 88 14.93 1.70 9.70
C ALA A 88 13.50 2.28 9.79
N TYR A 89 12.56 1.69 9.05
CA TYR A 89 11.17 2.14 8.95
C TYR A 89 10.19 1.41 9.87
N GLY A 90 10.64 0.36 10.57
CA GLY A 90 9.85 -0.36 11.57
C GLY A 90 8.77 -1.26 10.95
N TYR A 91 9.10 -1.99 9.89
CA TYR A 91 8.19 -2.98 9.30
C TYR A 91 7.98 -4.16 10.26
N ASP A 92 6.76 -4.71 10.27
CA ASP A 92 6.44 -5.94 11.00
C ASP A 92 6.81 -7.15 10.14
N MET A 93 8.02 -7.66 10.38
CA MET A 93 8.65 -8.73 9.62
C MET A 93 8.08 -10.12 9.93
N ASP A 94 7.25 -10.22 10.96
CA ASP A 94 6.64 -11.49 11.35
C ASP A 94 5.25 -11.65 10.76
N ASN A 95 4.46 -10.57 10.71
CA ASN A 95 3.06 -10.66 10.36
C ASN A 95 2.72 -10.09 8.98
N PHE A 96 3.51 -9.14 8.46
CA PHE A 96 3.25 -8.46 7.18
C PHE A 96 1.77 -8.05 6.99
N THR A 97 1.16 -7.52 8.05
CA THR A 97 -0.26 -7.22 8.08
C THR A 97 -0.60 -5.97 7.26
N SER A 98 -1.64 -6.06 6.44
CA SER A 98 -2.24 -4.92 5.75
C SER A 98 -3.49 -4.43 6.49
N PHE A 99 -3.81 -3.15 6.36
CA PHE A 99 -4.99 -2.56 7.00
C PHE A 99 -5.81 -1.76 6.01
N ALA A 100 -7.14 -1.86 6.10
CA ALA A 100 -8.05 -0.93 5.44
C ALA A 100 -8.62 0.06 6.46
N GLY A 101 -8.91 1.28 6.02
CA GLY A 101 -9.62 2.26 6.82
C GLY A 101 -10.26 3.33 5.96
N GLU A 102 -11.30 3.97 6.48
CA GLU A 102 -11.89 5.14 5.86
C GLU A 102 -10.98 6.36 6.02
N ILE A 103 -10.86 7.13 4.95
CA ILE A 103 -10.07 8.36 4.89
C ILE A 103 -10.90 9.48 5.50
N ALA A 104 -10.44 10.05 6.61
CA ALA A 104 -11.11 11.20 7.21
C ALA A 104 -10.99 12.46 6.32
N PRO A 105 -11.96 13.39 6.39
CA PRO A 105 -11.84 14.69 5.73
C PRO A 105 -10.59 15.45 6.20
N ALA A 106 -9.82 16.01 5.28
CA ALA A 106 -8.62 16.80 5.53
C ALA A 106 -8.27 17.67 4.31
N PHE A 107 -7.42 18.69 4.49
CA PHE A 107 -6.90 19.55 3.42
C PHE A 107 -7.99 20.12 2.49
N ASP A 108 -9.09 20.60 3.08
CA ASP A 108 -10.27 21.12 2.37
C ASP A 108 -10.94 20.12 1.40
N ALA A 109 -10.64 18.82 1.57
CA ALA A 109 -11.21 17.73 0.80
C ALA A 109 -12.20 16.91 1.64
N VAL A 110 -13.15 16.27 0.95
CA VAL A 110 -14.28 15.59 1.61
C VAL A 110 -13.88 14.30 2.31
N GLY A 111 -12.79 13.64 1.91
CA GLY A 111 -12.47 12.29 2.39
C GLY A 111 -13.56 11.28 2.02
N GLY A 112 -13.72 10.24 2.83
CA GLY A 112 -14.73 9.18 2.65
C GLY A 112 -14.30 8.04 1.73
N GLY A 113 -13.10 8.13 1.12
CA GLY A 113 -12.51 6.99 0.42
C GLY A 113 -12.03 5.90 1.37
N ILE A 114 -11.73 4.72 0.83
CA ILE A 114 -11.00 3.67 1.56
C ILE A 114 -9.53 3.74 1.18
N GLN A 115 -8.66 3.72 2.19
CA GLN A 115 -7.22 3.52 1.99
C GLN A 115 -6.80 2.16 2.51
N TRP A 116 -5.85 1.55 1.82
CA TRP A 116 -5.11 0.38 2.27
C TRP A 116 -3.72 0.83 2.70
N LYS A 117 -3.31 0.46 3.91
CA LYS A 117 -1.92 0.49 4.36
C LYS A 117 -1.34 -0.90 4.11
N LEU A 118 -0.45 -1.00 3.14
CA LEU A 118 0.29 -2.21 2.80
C LEU A 118 1.43 -2.45 3.81
N PRO A 119 1.99 -3.66 3.89
CA PRO A 119 2.92 -4.01 4.96
C PRO A 119 4.36 -3.54 4.68
N MET A 120 4.65 -3.14 3.44
CA MET A 120 5.92 -2.56 2.99
C MET A 120 5.66 -1.59 1.82
N SER A 121 6.72 -0.94 1.31
CA SER A 121 6.64 -0.01 0.18
C SER A 121 6.12 -0.69 -1.09
N ILE A 122 5.59 0.13 -2.00
CA ILE A 122 5.18 -0.32 -3.33
C ILE A 122 6.38 -0.85 -4.12
N GLU A 123 7.53 -0.19 -4.00
CA GLU A 123 8.79 -0.62 -4.61
C GLU A 123 9.12 -2.07 -4.25
N TYR A 124 9.19 -2.42 -2.96
CA TYR A 124 9.50 -3.79 -2.57
C TYR A 124 8.43 -4.80 -2.98
N LEU A 125 7.14 -4.40 -2.96
CA LEU A 125 6.08 -5.27 -3.45
C LEU A 125 6.21 -5.54 -4.96
N GLU A 126 6.67 -4.57 -5.76
CA GLU A 126 6.97 -4.75 -7.18
C GLU A 126 8.22 -5.63 -7.37
N GLU A 127 9.31 -5.32 -6.67
CA GLU A 127 10.60 -6.02 -6.80
C GLU A 127 10.53 -7.50 -6.39
N PHE A 128 9.80 -7.81 -5.32
CA PHE A 128 9.54 -9.21 -4.91
C PHE A 128 8.41 -9.87 -5.73
N GLY A 129 7.79 -9.15 -6.66
CA GLY A 129 6.81 -9.68 -7.62
C GLY A 129 5.46 -10.02 -7.02
N PHE A 130 4.99 -9.19 -6.08
CA PHE A 130 3.65 -9.27 -5.49
C PHE A 130 2.64 -8.39 -6.19
N ILE A 131 3.09 -7.31 -6.81
CA ILE A 131 2.28 -6.40 -7.62
C ILE A 131 2.99 -6.06 -8.95
N LYS A 132 2.23 -5.55 -9.92
CA LYS A 132 2.71 -5.05 -11.22
C LYS A 132 1.83 -3.90 -11.70
#